data_AF-A0A1V5CIL5-F1
#
_entry.id   AF-A0A1V5CIL5-F1
#
_cell.length_a   1.000
_cell.length_b   1.000
_cell.length_c   1.000
_cell.angle_alpha   90.00
_cell.angle_beta   90.00
_cell.angle_gamma   90.00
#
_symmetry.space_group_name_H-M   'P 1'
#
loop_
_entity.id
_entity.type
_entity.pdbx_description
1 polymer ?
#
loop_
_entity_poly.entity_id
_entity_poly.type
_entity_poly.pdbx_seq_one_letter_code
_entity_poly.pdbx_strand_id
1 'polypeptide(L)'
;MNSVAILWDMENVNPGSDSLFLEGLLEYAEAKGRVVAARAYGNWNHSGLSKIAPSLTRRYFYLVHIPKGQKNSSDMVLVSDTMEILRIHDHIDTFILVTGDSDFRFLVLALRRAGKTVHIVCNTKNASEDLLALADSYVDYRELVPGGNDDESGVRPQRTPEDKAAPEKAPAPAMTQEDWFQILAEAADLMLNKKIQPGIGSLKIRMKMLNANFNEKKLGFSHWSEFVAAAVKAGFVTIEGKGPEALVYPVPGMLKQEGTQRKAFSVLIEVLSELDRGNKPVYHSYRSVNSKLIEKKVYFNDLGFNQFKEFIQAAEARGLVESQVEGLKHSVKRL
;
A
#
# COMPACT_ATOMS: atom_id res chain seq x y z
N MET A 1 17.45 15.27 -19.12
CA MET A 1 17.17 14.89 -17.71
C MET A 1 15.72 15.22 -17.47
N ASN A 2 14.90 14.25 -17.07
CA ASN A 2 13.50 14.50 -16.74
C ASN A 2 13.44 15.47 -15.55
N SER A 3 12.51 16.41 -15.58
CA SER A 3 12.31 17.33 -14.46
C SER A 3 11.00 17.07 -13.73
N VAL A 4 11.05 17.25 -12.40
CA VAL A 4 10.04 16.77 -11.45
C VAL A 4 9.47 17.94 -10.66
N ALA A 5 8.14 17.95 -10.51
CA ALA A 5 7.42 18.80 -9.57
C ALA A 5 6.84 17.98 -8.42
N ILE A 6 6.97 18.46 -7.18
CA ILE A 6 6.34 17.87 -6.00
C ILE A 6 5.26 18.83 -5.49
N LEU A 7 4.00 18.41 -5.47
CA LEU A 7 2.88 19.18 -4.96
C LEU A 7 2.23 18.42 -3.80
N TRP A 8 2.32 19.00 -2.61
CA TRP A 8 1.96 18.29 -1.38
C TRP A 8 0.77 18.92 -0.67
N ASP A 9 -0.32 18.16 -0.61
CA ASP A 9 -1.47 18.43 0.23
C ASP A 9 -1.19 18.03 1.69
N MET A 10 -0.90 19.02 2.54
CA MET A 10 -0.52 18.83 3.94
C MET A 10 -1.72 18.46 4.83
N GLU A 11 -2.95 18.62 4.36
CA GLU A 11 -4.15 18.24 5.12
C GLU A 11 -4.44 16.74 4.97
N ASN A 12 -4.12 16.15 3.81
CA ASN A 12 -4.35 14.74 3.53
C ASN A 12 -3.20 13.83 3.99
N VAL A 13 -1.95 14.22 3.66
CA VAL A 13 -0.77 13.45 4.05
C VAL A 13 0.07 14.27 5.02
N ASN A 14 -0.07 13.96 6.31
CA ASN A 14 0.76 14.55 7.35
C ASN A 14 1.50 13.45 8.12
N PRO A 15 2.80 13.22 7.85
CA PRO A 15 3.61 12.23 8.56
C PRO A 15 3.92 12.65 10.01
N GLY A 16 3.46 13.81 10.47
CA GLY A 16 3.87 14.40 11.75
C GLY A 16 5.18 15.17 11.60
N SER A 17 5.87 15.46 12.70
CA SER A 17 7.17 16.15 12.70
C SER A 17 8.35 15.28 12.24
N ASP A 18 8.06 14.20 11.50
CA ASP A 18 9.04 13.20 11.11
C ASP A 18 9.88 13.68 9.92
N SER A 19 11.13 14.03 10.18
CA SER A 19 12.08 14.48 9.17
C SER A 19 12.47 13.38 8.19
N LEU A 20 12.32 12.10 8.56
CA LEU A 20 12.74 10.96 7.76
C LEU A 20 11.83 10.78 6.52
N PHE A 21 10.53 11.05 6.65
CA PHE A 21 9.63 11.05 5.50
C PHE A 21 10.03 12.08 4.44
N LEU A 22 10.36 13.30 4.88
CA LEU A 22 10.71 14.39 3.97
C LEU A 22 11.97 14.04 3.16
N GLU A 23 12.93 13.37 3.80
CA GLU A 23 14.16 12.90 3.16
C GLU A 23 13.85 11.81 2.13
N GLY A 24 13.09 10.77 2.48
CA GLY A 24 12.74 9.73 1.52
C GLY A 24 11.78 10.18 0.42
N LEU A 25 10.94 11.20 0.65
CA LEU A 25 10.14 11.84 -0.41
C LEU A 25 11.03 12.51 -1.45
N LEU A 26 12.06 13.23 -1.00
CA LEU A 26 13.01 13.88 -1.90
C LEU A 26 13.85 12.85 -2.65
N GLU A 27 14.36 11.82 -1.97
CA GLU A 27 15.09 10.72 -2.61
C GLU A 27 14.23 10.01 -3.67
N TYR A 28 12.97 9.72 -3.33
CA TYR A 28 12.00 9.15 -4.27
C TYR A 28 11.79 10.06 -5.50
N ALA A 29 11.69 11.38 -5.29
CA ALA A 29 11.52 12.34 -6.36
C ALA A 29 12.76 12.48 -7.24
N GLU A 30 13.94 12.56 -6.63
CA GLU A 30 15.23 12.66 -7.33
C GLU A 30 15.52 11.41 -8.17
N ALA A 31 15.08 10.23 -7.72
CA ALA A 31 15.15 9.00 -8.51
C ALA A 31 14.29 9.03 -9.80
N LYS A 32 13.33 9.96 -9.91
CA LYS A 32 12.52 10.18 -11.13
C LYS A 32 13.08 11.28 -12.03
N GLY A 33 13.92 12.16 -11.48
CA GLY A 33 14.49 13.28 -12.22
C GLY A 33 14.86 14.44 -11.30
N ARG A 34 15.35 15.53 -11.90
CA ARG A 34 15.74 16.71 -11.12
C ARG A 34 14.49 17.40 -10.59
N VAL A 35 14.38 17.55 -9.27
CA VAL A 35 13.31 18.35 -8.64
C VAL A 35 13.54 19.82 -8.97
N VAL A 36 12.62 20.41 -9.72
CA VAL A 36 12.68 21.82 -10.16
C VAL A 36 11.59 22.68 -9.53
N ALA A 37 10.54 22.04 -8.99
CA ALA A 37 9.48 22.70 -8.23
C ALA A 37 9.06 21.82 -7.05
N ALA A 38 8.93 22.41 -5.86
CA ALA A 38 8.42 21.74 -4.67
C ALA A 38 7.50 22.72 -3.93
N ARG A 39 6.23 22.36 -3.75
CA ARG A 39 5.22 23.21 -3.10
C ARG A 39 4.43 22.40 -2.08
N ALA A 40 4.18 22.98 -0.92
CA ALA A 40 3.37 22.40 0.14
C ALA A 40 2.18 23.32 0.45
N TYR A 41 0.98 22.77 0.42
CA TYR A 41 -0.29 23.48 0.53
C TYR A 41 -0.93 23.15 1.87
N GLY A 42 -1.24 24.17 2.65
CA GLY A 42 -1.96 23.96 3.91
C GLY A 42 -2.10 25.21 4.76
N ASN A 43 -2.86 25.06 5.84
CA ASN A 43 -3.02 26.11 6.81
C ASN A 43 -1.83 26.15 7.79
N TRP A 44 -0.79 26.93 7.44
CA TRP A 44 0.40 27.12 8.29
C TRP A 44 0.16 27.78 9.65
N ASN A 45 -1.05 28.33 9.91
CA ASN A 45 -1.43 28.79 11.25
C ASN A 45 -1.87 27.63 12.15
N HIS A 46 -2.05 26.42 11.61
CA HIS A 46 -2.36 25.23 12.38
C HIS A 46 -1.13 24.74 13.16
N SER A 47 -1.28 24.54 14.48
CA SER A 47 -0.18 24.18 15.38
C SER A 47 0.53 22.86 15.03
N GLY A 48 -0.16 21.96 14.31
CA GLY A 48 0.42 20.71 13.80
C GLY A 48 1.39 20.91 12.63
N LEU A 49 1.23 21.95 11.80
CA LEU A 49 2.03 22.19 10.59
C LEU A 49 3.16 23.19 10.82
N SER A 50 3.06 24.06 11.83
CA SER A 50 4.08 25.05 12.14
C SER A 50 5.44 24.43 12.51
N LYS A 51 5.46 23.20 13.04
CA LYS A 51 6.69 22.48 13.39
C LYS A 51 7.47 21.94 12.18
N ILE A 52 6.77 21.54 11.10
CA ILE A 52 7.41 20.98 9.90
C ILE A 52 7.80 22.07 8.89
N ALA A 53 7.16 23.24 8.94
CA ALA A 53 7.44 24.36 8.04
C ALA A 53 8.94 24.73 7.91
N PRO A 54 9.73 24.88 9.01
CA PRO A 54 11.16 25.17 8.89
C PRO A 54 11.94 24.05 8.18
N SER A 55 11.52 22.80 8.38
CA SER A 55 12.13 21.65 7.71
C SER A 55 11.86 21.67 6.21
N LEU A 56 10.64 21.98 5.80
CA LEU A 56 10.25 22.11 4.39
C LEU A 56 11.01 23.25 3.70
N THR A 57 11.06 24.43 4.31
CA THR A 57 11.77 25.59 3.74
C THR A 57 13.28 25.32 3.57
N ARG A 58 13.91 24.62 4.51
CA ARG A 58 15.33 24.22 4.39
C ARG A 58 15.60 23.31 3.18
N ARG A 59 14.59 22.61 2.67
CA ARG A 59 14.67 21.78 1.45
C ARG A 59 13.95 22.44 0.27
N TYR A 60 13.86 23.76 0.29
CA TYR A 60 13.36 24.59 -0.82
C TYR A 60 11.89 24.36 -1.20
N PHE A 61 11.07 23.80 -0.31
CA PHE A 61 9.62 23.80 -0.52
C PHE A 61 9.06 25.22 -0.37
N TYR A 62 8.29 25.64 -1.36
CA TYR A 62 7.48 26.83 -1.28
C TYR A 62 6.20 26.53 -0.47
N LEU A 63 6.02 27.24 0.64
CA LEU A 63 4.90 27.05 1.55
C LEU A 63 3.72 27.92 1.11
N VAL A 64 2.70 27.31 0.52
CA VAL A 64 1.47 27.99 0.09
C VAL A 64 0.52 28.03 1.28
N HIS A 65 0.29 29.23 1.83
CA HIS A 65 -0.62 29.40 2.95
C HIS A 65 -2.07 29.43 2.49
N ILE A 66 -2.87 28.55 3.08
CA ILE A 66 -4.30 28.44 2.81
C ILE A 66 -5.05 28.77 4.10
N PRO A 67 -5.60 29.98 4.23
CA PRO A 67 -6.36 30.38 5.40
C PRO A 67 -7.55 29.45 5.63
N LYS A 68 -7.96 29.29 6.89
CA LYS A 68 -9.13 28.51 7.26
C LYS A 68 -10.38 29.15 6.62
N GLY A 69 -10.89 28.55 5.55
CA GLY A 69 -12.00 29.04 4.73
C GLY A 69 -13.03 27.95 4.43
N GLN A 70 -13.75 28.09 3.31
CA GLN A 70 -14.68 27.05 2.84
C GLN A 70 -13.96 25.70 2.69
N LYS A 71 -14.65 24.61 3.04
CA LYS A 71 -14.19 23.25 2.77
C LYS A 71 -13.81 23.17 1.28
N ASN A 72 -12.60 22.69 0.97
CA ASN A 72 -12.01 22.53 -0.37
C ASN A 72 -11.21 23.73 -0.93
N SER A 73 -10.91 24.76 -0.13
CA SER A 73 -10.03 25.85 -0.59
C SER A 73 -8.60 25.38 -0.87
N SER A 74 -8.12 24.35 -0.15
CA SER A 74 -6.81 23.73 -0.38
C SER A 74 -6.69 23.12 -1.77
N ASP A 75 -7.68 22.31 -2.13
CA ASP A 75 -7.68 21.51 -3.35
C ASP A 75 -7.79 22.43 -4.57
N MET A 76 -8.65 23.44 -4.50
CA MET A 76 -8.81 24.43 -5.57
C MET A 76 -7.50 25.20 -5.84
N VAL A 77 -6.81 25.63 -4.79
CA VAL A 77 -5.53 26.35 -4.92
C VAL A 77 -4.46 25.42 -5.49
N LEU A 78 -4.35 24.18 -4.99
CA LEU A 78 -3.40 23.19 -5.49
C LEU A 78 -3.65 22.89 -6.97
N VAL A 79 -4.91 22.62 -7.36
CA VAL A 79 -5.28 22.35 -8.75
C VAL A 79 -4.94 23.54 -9.64
N SER A 80 -5.33 24.76 -9.24
CA SER A 80 -5.05 25.97 -10.03
C SER A 80 -3.56 26.17 -10.24
N ASP A 81 -2.76 26.04 -9.18
CA ASP A 81 -1.32 26.22 -9.22
C ASP A 81 -0.62 25.12 -10.03
N THR A 82 -1.11 23.87 -9.94
CA THR A 82 -0.63 22.77 -10.79
C THR A 82 -0.86 23.05 -12.26
N MET A 83 -2.03 23.55 -12.63
CA MET A 83 -2.36 23.88 -14.02
C MET A 83 -1.53 25.07 -14.52
N GLU A 84 -1.22 26.04 -13.65
CA GLU A 84 -0.29 27.12 -13.98
C GLU A 84 1.13 26.60 -14.21
N ILE A 85 1.65 25.75 -13.32
CA ILE A 85 2.95 25.09 -13.47
C ILE A 85 3.00 24.30 -14.78
N LEU A 86 1.97 23.51 -15.06
CA LEU A 86 1.86 22.74 -16.30
C LEU A 86 1.96 23.63 -17.54
N ARG A 87 1.34 24.82 -17.51
CA ARG A 87 1.30 25.75 -18.64
C ARG A 87 2.59 26.55 -18.81
N ILE A 88 3.20 27.01 -17.71
CA ILE A 88 4.37 27.90 -17.74
C ILE A 88 5.68 27.10 -17.82
N HIS A 89 5.72 25.93 -17.20
CA HIS A 89 6.92 25.11 -17.03
C HIS A 89 6.78 23.79 -17.79
N ASP A 90 6.61 23.86 -19.12
CA ASP A 90 6.42 22.68 -19.97
C ASP A 90 7.57 21.66 -19.89
N HIS A 91 8.77 22.10 -19.52
CA HIS A 91 9.92 21.22 -19.28
C HIS A 91 9.72 20.22 -18.12
N ILE A 92 8.68 20.38 -17.29
CA ILE A 92 8.31 19.45 -16.23
C ILE A 92 7.58 18.27 -16.86
N ASP A 93 8.20 17.10 -16.76
CA ASP A 93 7.73 15.85 -17.37
C ASP A 93 7.00 14.97 -16.35
N THR A 94 7.31 15.14 -15.06
CA THR A 94 6.84 14.28 -13.97
C THR A 94 6.26 15.10 -12.83
N PHE A 95 5.07 14.74 -12.38
CA PHE A 95 4.38 15.34 -11.25
C PHE A 95 4.23 14.31 -10.15
N ILE A 96 4.68 14.66 -8.95
CA ILE A 96 4.47 13.88 -7.72
C ILE A 96 3.42 14.62 -6.90
N LEU A 97 2.23 14.04 -6.81
CA LEU A 97 1.16 14.58 -5.97
C LEU A 97 1.15 13.81 -4.65
N VAL A 98 1.36 14.51 -3.55
CA VAL A 98 1.32 13.94 -2.21
C VAL A 98 -0.09 14.15 -1.64
N THR A 99 -1.01 13.27 -2.02
CA THR A 99 -2.43 13.29 -1.65
C THR A 99 -3.08 11.93 -1.94
N GLY A 100 -4.14 11.59 -1.20
CA GLY A 100 -4.98 10.42 -1.48
C GLY A 100 -6.39 10.76 -1.96
N ASP A 101 -6.71 12.04 -2.16
CA ASP A 101 -8.10 12.50 -2.37
C ASP A 101 -8.62 12.21 -3.79
N SER A 102 -9.84 11.66 -3.88
CA SER A 102 -10.55 11.46 -5.14
C SER A 102 -10.80 12.77 -5.92
N ASP A 103 -10.82 13.92 -5.25
CA ASP A 103 -11.11 15.19 -5.89
C ASP A 103 -10.00 15.60 -6.89
N PHE A 104 -8.79 15.04 -6.78
CA PHE A 104 -7.69 15.28 -7.71
C PHE A 104 -7.76 14.43 -9.00
N ARG A 105 -8.75 13.56 -9.18
CA ARG A 105 -8.86 12.70 -10.39
C ARG A 105 -8.84 13.48 -11.70
N PHE A 106 -9.56 14.60 -11.75
CA PHE A 106 -9.60 15.45 -12.95
C PHE A 106 -8.26 16.12 -13.22
N LEU A 107 -7.50 16.46 -12.18
CA LEU A 107 -6.14 16.97 -12.31
C LEU A 107 -5.20 15.90 -12.89
N VAL A 108 -5.24 14.68 -12.37
CA VAL A 108 -4.43 13.56 -12.90
C VAL A 108 -4.76 13.30 -14.38
N LEU A 109 -6.05 13.31 -14.75
CA LEU A 109 -6.46 13.19 -16.15
C LEU A 109 -5.93 14.33 -17.03
N ALA A 110 -5.95 15.57 -16.54
CA ALA A 110 -5.43 16.72 -17.28
C ALA A 110 -3.90 16.60 -17.52
N LEU A 111 -3.14 16.22 -16.49
CA LEU A 111 -1.70 15.98 -16.58
C LEU A 111 -1.37 14.88 -17.59
N ARG A 112 -2.11 13.77 -17.56
CA ARG A 112 -1.94 12.67 -18.53
C ARG A 112 -2.27 13.07 -19.96
N ARG A 113 -3.35 13.83 -20.17
CA ARG A 113 -3.69 14.36 -21.50
C ARG A 113 -2.61 15.29 -22.04
N ALA A 114 -1.89 15.98 -21.16
CA ALA A 114 -0.73 16.79 -21.50
C ALA A 114 0.58 15.96 -21.64
N GLY A 115 0.50 14.63 -21.60
CA GLY A 115 1.64 13.74 -21.77
C GLY A 115 2.59 13.66 -20.58
N LYS A 116 2.16 14.14 -19.39
CA LYS A 116 2.99 14.14 -18.19
C LYS A 116 2.82 12.83 -17.42
N THR A 117 3.91 12.40 -16.77
CA THR A 117 3.90 11.25 -15.85
C THR A 117 3.42 11.70 -14.47
N VAL A 118 2.52 10.95 -13.85
CA VAL A 118 1.95 11.28 -12.54
C VAL A 118 2.22 10.17 -11.53
N HIS A 119 2.91 10.52 -10.45
CA HIS A 119 3.11 9.65 -9.30
C HIS A 119 2.32 10.15 -8.10
N ILE A 120 1.66 9.25 -7.38
CA ILE A 120 0.92 9.57 -6.16
C ILE A 120 1.67 9.08 -4.92
N VAL A 121 1.89 9.94 -3.95
CA VAL A 121 2.33 9.57 -2.60
C VAL A 121 1.14 9.75 -1.67
N CYS A 122 0.69 8.69 -1.01
CA CYS A 122 -0.57 8.76 -0.26
C CYS A 122 -0.54 7.89 1.00
N ASN A 123 -1.54 8.06 1.86
CA ASN A 123 -1.88 7.06 2.85
C ASN A 123 -2.80 6.02 2.22
N THR A 124 -2.28 4.84 1.90
CA THR A 124 -3.04 3.80 1.18
C THR A 124 -4.32 3.35 1.89
N LYS A 125 -4.41 3.54 3.22
CA LYS A 125 -5.63 3.27 3.99
C LYS A 125 -6.83 4.11 3.58
N ASN A 126 -6.59 5.36 3.18
CA ASN A 126 -7.64 6.36 2.93
C ASN A 126 -7.64 6.85 1.48
N ALA A 127 -6.70 6.38 0.65
CA ALA A 127 -6.55 6.83 -0.71
C ALA A 127 -7.67 6.29 -1.61
N SER A 128 -8.16 7.14 -2.52
CA SER A 128 -9.16 6.76 -3.50
C SER A 128 -8.58 5.78 -4.54
N GLU A 129 -9.18 4.59 -4.65
CA GLU A 129 -8.82 3.60 -5.68
C GLU A 129 -8.94 4.20 -7.10
N ASP A 130 -9.96 5.05 -7.34
CA ASP A 130 -10.17 5.74 -8.61
C ASP A 130 -9.05 6.73 -8.96
N LEU A 131 -8.49 7.42 -7.95
CA LEU A 131 -7.33 8.30 -8.15
C LEU A 131 -6.09 7.48 -8.52
N LEU A 132 -5.82 6.43 -7.73
CA LEU A 132 -4.63 5.61 -7.90
C LEU A 132 -4.62 4.86 -9.24
N ALA A 133 -5.79 4.45 -9.73
CA ALA A 133 -5.93 3.80 -11.04
C ALA A 133 -5.59 4.72 -12.22
N LEU A 134 -5.70 6.04 -12.04
CA LEU A 134 -5.33 7.02 -13.06
C LEU A 134 -3.83 7.35 -13.04
N ALA A 135 -3.15 7.18 -11.91
CA ALA A 135 -1.74 7.50 -11.77
C ALA A 135 -0.85 6.50 -12.53
N ASP A 136 0.36 6.92 -12.93
CA ASP A 136 1.35 6.02 -13.54
C ASP A 136 2.01 5.12 -12.49
N SER A 137 2.17 5.63 -11.27
CA SER A 137 2.44 4.80 -10.10
C SER A 137 2.00 5.48 -8.82
N TYR A 138 1.96 4.73 -7.72
CA TYR A 138 1.81 5.31 -6.40
C TYR A 138 2.70 4.59 -5.39
N VAL A 139 2.91 5.22 -4.23
CA VAL A 139 3.65 4.67 -3.10
C VAL A 139 2.97 5.08 -1.79
N ASP A 140 2.94 4.19 -0.79
CA ASP A 140 2.51 4.58 0.55
C ASP A 140 3.58 5.49 1.16
N TYR A 141 3.17 6.59 1.77
CA TYR A 141 4.10 7.54 2.37
C TYR A 141 5.01 6.88 3.42
N ARG A 142 4.58 5.79 4.08
CA ARG A 142 5.37 5.05 5.08
C ARG A 142 6.53 4.27 4.48
N GLU A 143 6.42 3.86 3.21
CA GLU A 143 7.52 3.20 2.50
C GLU A 143 8.68 4.16 2.21
N LEU A 144 8.42 5.48 2.28
CA LEU A 144 9.41 6.53 2.09
C LEU A 144 10.09 6.94 3.41
N VAL A 145 9.89 6.23 4.52
CA VAL A 145 10.56 6.53 5.80
C VAL A 145 11.73 5.55 5.98
N PRO A 146 12.99 5.98 5.85
CA PRO A 146 14.13 5.12 6.12
C PRO A 146 14.16 4.72 7.60
N GLY A 147 14.08 3.42 7.90
CA GLY A 147 14.24 2.90 9.27
C GLY A 147 12.96 2.69 10.09
N GLY A 148 11.76 2.81 9.52
CA GLY A 148 10.49 2.45 10.21
C GLY A 148 10.29 0.94 10.47
N ASN A 149 11.32 0.12 10.26
CA ASN A 149 11.29 -1.34 10.35
C ASN A 149 11.90 -1.91 11.64
N ASP A 150 12.41 -1.07 12.53
CA ASP A 150 13.07 -1.50 13.76
C ASP A 150 12.22 -1.14 14.99
N ASP A 151 11.24 -1.98 15.32
CA ASP A 151 10.79 -2.25 16.71
C ASP A 151 9.64 -3.28 16.73
N GLU A 152 9.96 -4.54 16.42
CA GLU A 152 9.36 -5.72 17.07
C GLU A 152 10.06 -7.04 16.67
N SER A 153 11.39 -7.03 16.57
CA SER A 153 12.17 -8.28 16.57
C SER A 153 12.23 -8.86 17.98
N GLY A 154 11.15 -9.53 18.39
CA GLY A 154 11.01 -10.10 19.73
C GLY A 154 10.21 -11.39 19.73
N VAL A 155 10.80 -12.44 19.15
CA VAL A 155 10.71 -13.88 19.49
C VAL A 155 10.73 -14.70 18.19
N ARG A 156 11.94 -15.05 17.74
CA ARG A 156 12.15 -16.28 16.94
C ARG A 156 12.15 -17.45 17.92
N PRO A 157 11.30 -18.48 17.78
CA PRO A 157 11.50 -19.72 18.51
C PRO A 157 12.80 -20.36 18.02
N GLN A 158 13.81 -20.41 18.88
CA GLN A 158 15.00 -21.22 18.68
C GLN A 158 14.57 -22.69 18.59
N ARG A 159 14.76 -23.31 17.42
CA ARG A 159 14.86 -24.78 17.35
C ARG A 159 16.26 -25.15 17.82
N THR A 160 16.33 -26.01 18.82
CA THR A 160 17.56 -26.61 19.33
C THR A 160 18.31 -27.36 18.21
N PRO A 161 19.63 -27.19 18.08
CA PRO A 161 20.43 -27.92 17.10
C PRO A 161 21.05 -29.16 17.74
N GLU A 162 20.71 -30.35 17.24
CA GLU A 162 21.64 -31.48 17.29
C GLU A 162 21.89 -32.04 15.88
N ASP A 163 23.18 -32.00 15.58
CA ASP A 163 23.99 -32.68 14.57
C ASP A 163 24.18 -32.14 13.14
N LYS A 164 25.46 -32.19 12.75
CA LYS A 164 26.18 -31.39 11.75
C LYS A 164 26.11 -31.98 10.33
N ALA A 165 25.98 -31.11 9.32
CA ALA A 165 26.89 -30.91 8.16
C ALA A 165 26.20 -30.16 6.99
N ALA A 166 26.92 -29.21 6.39
CA ALA A 166 26.55 -28.15 5.43
C ALA A 166 26.06 -28.63 4.03
N PRO A 167 25.68 -27.75 3.05
CA PRO A 167 25.49 -26.28 3.10
C PRO A 167 24.09 -25.80 2.64
N GLU A 168 23.71 -24.63 3.16
CA GLU A 168 22.95 -23.55 2.50
C GLU A 168 21.96 -23.95 1.38
N LYS A 169 20.82 -24.55 1.77
CA LYS A 169 19.57 -24.30 1.06
C LYS A 169 18.93 -23.08 1.69
N ALA A 170 18.74 -22.03 0.87
CA ALA A 170 17.82 -20.94 1.20
C ALA A 170 16.53 -21.53 1.80
N PRO A 171 15.96 -20.94 2.87
CA PRO A 171 14.70 -21.43 3.42
C PRO A 171 13.68 -21.48 2.28
N ALA A 172 12.99 -22.62 2.14
CA ALA A 172 11.97 -22.82 1.13
C ALA A 172 10.99 -21.63 1.12
N PRO A 173 10.49 -21.20 -0.05
CA PRO A 173 9.52 -20.10 -0.09
C PRO A 173 8.32 -20.48 0.78
N ALA A 174 8.04 -19.62 1.76
CA ALA A 174 6.94 -19.74 2.69
C ALA A 174 5.59 -20.05 2.01
N MET A 175 5.37 -19.48 0.82
CA MET A 175 4.20 -19.71 -0.02
C MET A 175 4.58 -20.22 -1.41
N THR A 176 3.77 -21.14 -1.95
CA THR A 176 3.94 -21.67 -3.31
C THR A 176 3.45 -20.66 -4.37
N GLN A 177 3.82 -20.87 -5.64
CA GLN A 177 3.27 -20.07 -6.76
C GLN A 177 1.75 -20.17 -6.83
N GLU A 178 1.18 -21.35 -6.57
CA GLU A 178 -0.27 -21.60 -6.59
C GLU A 178 -0.98 -20.80 -5.49
N ASP A 179 -0.39 -20.70 -4.30
CA ASP A 179 -0.96 -19.85 -3.25
C ASP A 179 -1.04 -18.38 -3.68
N TRP A 180 -0.04 -17.90 -4.43
CA TRP A 180 -0.04 -16.53 -4.98
C TRP A 180 -1.01 -16.36 -6.14
N PHE A 181 -1.20 -17.37 -6.98
CA PHE A 181 -2.25 -17.37 -8.02
C PHE A 181 -3.64 -17.32 -7.41
N GLN A 182 -3.81 -17.92 -6.23
CA GLN A 182 -5.06 -17.84 -5.51
C GLN A 182 -5.34 -16.44 -4.95
N ILE A 183 -4.31 -15.76 -4.42
CA ILE A 183 -4.44 -14.35 -4.02
C ILE A 183 -4.76 -13.48 -5.25
N LEU A 184 -4.20 -13.78 -6.42
CA LEU A 184 -4.52 -13.08 -7.67
C LEU A 184 -6.01 -13.24 -8.04
N ALA A 185 -6.53 -14.46 -8.00
CA ALA A 185 -7.95 -14.74 -8.27
C ALA A 185 -8.86 -14.06 -7.24
N GLU A 186 -8.49 -14.11 -5.96
CA GLU A 186 -9.21 -13.40 -4.89
C GLU A 186 -9.20 -11.87 -5.09
N ALA A 187 -8.06 -11.31 -5.48
CA ALA A 187 -7.95 -9.88 -5.76
C ALA A 187 -8.90 -9.47 -6.89
N ALA A 188 -8.96 -10.26 -7.97
CA ALA A 188 -9.86 -10.00 -9.08
C ALA A 188 -11.35 -10.12 -8.67
N ASP A 189 -11.70 -11.13 -7.88
CA ASP A 189 -13.06 -11.32 -7.36
C ASP A 189 -13.50 -10.15 -6.47
N LEU A 190 -12.63 -9.69 -5.57
CA LEU A 190 -12.90 -8.52 -4.72
C LEU A 190 -13.11 -7.25 -5.54
N MET A 191 -12.40 -7.08 -6.66
CA MET A 191 -12.61 -5.95 -7.57
C MET A 191 -13.99 -6.03 -8.25
N LEU A 192 -14.35 -7.21 -8.75
CA LEU A 192 -15.66 -7.44 -9.39
C LEU A 192 -16.82 -7.23 -8.42
N ASN A 193 -16.69 -7.68 -7.18
CA ASN A 193 -17.69 -7.45 -6.12
C ASN A 193 -17.88 -5.96 -5.81
N LYS A 194 -16.85 -5.14 -6.01
CA LYS A 194 -16.90 -3.67 -5.95
C LYS A 194 -17.32 -3.00 -7.27
N LYS A 195 -17.69 -3.77 -8.29
CA LYS A 195 -18.01 -3.30 -9.66
C LYS A 195 -16.83 -2.61 -10.37
N ILE A 196 -15.61 -2.96 -10.00
CA ILE A 196 -14.37 -2.46 -10.62
C ILE A 196 -13.84 -3.53 -11.57
N GLN A 197 -13.47 -3.12 -12.79
CA GLN A 197 -12.90 -4.05 -13.77
C GLN A 197 -11.44 -4.41 -13.39
N PRO A 198 -11.09 -5.71 -13.34
CA PRO A 198 -9.77 -6.18 -12.93
C PRO A 198 -8.74 -6.06 -14.07
N GLY A 199 -8.33 -4.83 -14.37
CA GLY A 199 -7.23 -4.59 -15.32
C GLY A 199 -5.90 -5.14 -14.80
N ILE A 200 -4.99 -5.54 -15.70
CA ILE A 200 -3.68 -6.12 -15.33
C ILE A 200 -2.92 -5.27 -14.31
N GLY A 201 -2.89 -3.94 -14.50
CA GLY A 201 -2.18 -3.03 -13.59
C GLY A 201 -2.88 -2.86 -12.23
N SER A 202 -4.19 -2.57 -12.25
CA SER A 202 -5.00 -2.40 -11.03
C SER A 202 -5.11 -3.69 -10.21
N LEU A 203 -5.01 -4.85 -10.86
CA LEU A 203 -4.98 -6.14 -10.19
C LEU A 203 -3.67 -6.36 -9.40
N LYS A 204 -2.52 -5.95 -9.95
CA LYS A 204 -1.23 -6.00 -9.22
C LYS A 204 -1.28 -5.16 -7.95
N ILE A 205 -1.89 -3.99 -8.08
CA ILE A 205 -2.14 -3.05 -6.99
C ILE A 205 -2.99 -3.72 -5.91
N ARG A 206 -4.15 -4.27 -6.29
CA ARG A 206 -5.05 -4.97 -5.37
C ARG A 206 -4.36 -6.15 -4.68
N MET A 207 -3.54 -6.90 -5.42
CA MET A 207 -2.78 -8.04 -4.89
C MET A 207 -1.78 -7.60 -3.82
N LYS A 208 -1.06 -6.49 -4.03
CA LYS A 208 -0.17 -5.91 -3.02
C LYS A 208 -0.92 -5.36 -1.80
N MET A 209 -2.14 -4.86 -1.96
CA MET A 209 -2.98 -4.49 -0.81
C MET A 209 -3.38 -5.71 0.03
N LEU A 210 -3.59 -6.87 -0.60
CA LEU A 210 -3.92 -8.10 0.11
C LEU A 210 -2.70 -8.76 0.77
N ASN A 211 -1.51 -8.58 0.20
CA ASN A 211 -0.23 -8.97 0.79
C ASN A 211 0.92 -8.11 0.22
N ALA A 212 1.42 -7.18 1.03
CA ALA A 212 2.43 -6.20 0.63
C ALA A 212 3.79 -6.82 0.23
N ASN A 213 4.09 -8.03 0.73
CA ASN A 213 5.35 -8.71 0.45
C ASN A 213 5.35 -9.46 -0.89
N PHE A 214 4.26 -9.38 -1.66
CA PHE A 214 4.21 -9.94 -3.00
C PHE A 214 5.34 -9.39 -3.87
N ASN A 215 6.11 -10.32 -4.46
CA ASN A 215 7.19 -10.00 -5.38
C ASN A 215 7.33 -11.11 -6.42
N GLU A 216 6.94 -10.83 -7.67
CA GLU A 216 6.96 -11.79 -8.76
C GLU A 216 8.38 -12.31 -9.07
N LYS A 217 9.43 -11.51 -8.85
CA LYS A 217 10.82 -11.91 -9.06
C LYS A 217 11.27 -12.97 -8.07
N LYS A 218 10.81 -12.89 -6.81
CA LYS A 218 11.06 -13.92 -5.80
C LYS A 218 10.37 -15.25 -6.14
N LEU A 219 9.33 -15.21 -6.98
CA LEU A 219 8.61 -16.39 -7.47
C LEU A 219 9.17 -16.93 -8.80
N GLY A 220 10.24 -16.32 -9.33
CA GLY A 220 10.90 -16.76 -10.58
C GLY A 220 10.38 -16.09 -11.85
N PHE A 221 9.56 -15.04 -11.75
CA PHE A 221 9.04 -14.30 -12.90
C PHE A 221 9.79 -12.97 -13.08
N SER A 222 10.26 -12.68 -14.29
CA SER A 222 11.00 -11.45 -14.56
C SER A 222 10.07 -10.23 -14.63
N HIS A 223 8.84 -10.46 -15.09
CA HIS A 223 7.82 -9.43 -15.31
C HIS A 223 6.46 -9.86 -14.75
N TRP A 224 5.66 -8.86 -14.34
CA TRP A 224 4.28 -9.08 -13.87
C TRP A 224 3.41 -9.81 -14.90
N SER A 225 3.56 -9.50 -16.19
CA SER A 225 2.82 -10.17 -17.27
C SER A 225 3.10 -11.68 -17.33
N GLU A 226 4.33 -12.12 -17.02
CA GLU A 226 4.69 -13.53 -16.97
C GLU A 226 4.01 -14.24 -15.80
N PHE A 227 3.94 -13.59 -14.63
CA PHE A 227 3.23 -14.10 -13.47
C PHE A 227 1.73 -14.28 -13.78
N VAL A 228 1.09 -13.28 -14.39
CA VAL A 228 -0.33 -13.37 -14.79
C VAL A 228 -0.53 -14.47 -15.84
N ALA A 229 0.34 -14.58 -16.83
CA ALA A 229 0.29 -15.64 -17.83
C ALA A 229 0.43 -17.04 -17.21
N ALA A 230 1.30 -17.19 -16.19
CA ALA A 230 1.43 -18.44 -15.45
C ALA A 230 0.16 -18.77 -14.66
N ALA A 231 -0.48 -17.78 -14.03
CA ALA A 231 -1.76 -17.96 -13.34
C ALA A 231 -2.90 -18.35 -14.31
N VAL A 232 -2.91 -17.80 -15.52
CA VAL A 232 -3.84 -18.20 -16.60
C VAL A 232 -3.59 -19.64 -17.02
N LYS A 233 -2.32 -20.01 -17.26
CA LYS A 233 -1.94 -21.38 -17.62
C LYS A 233 -2.29 -22.39 -16.53
N ALA A 234 -2.18 -22.00 -15.27
CA ALA A 234 -2.56 -22.80 -14.11
C ALA A 234 -4.08 -22.82 -13.84
N GLY A 235 -4.88 -22.07 -14.60
CA GLY A 235 -6.34 -22.10 -14.52
C GLY A 235 -6.95 -21.32 -13.35
N PHE A 236 -6.19 -20.45 -12.69
CA PHE A 236 -6.70 -19.61 -11.59
C PHE A 236 -7.48 -18.40 -12.08
N VAL A 237 -7.07 -17.86 -13.23
CA VAL A 237 -7.68 -16.67 -13.85
C VAL A 237 -7.78 -16.86 -15.37
N THR A 238 -8.62 -16.06 -16.01
CA THR A 238 -8.71 -15.93 -17.47
C THR A 238 -8.36 -14.51 -17.85
N ILE A 239 -7.90 -14.30 -19.08
CA ILE A 239 -7.57 -12.98 -19.61
C ILE A 239 -8.45 -12.69 -20.82
N GLU A 240 -9.09 -11.53 -20.83
CA GLU A 240 -9.86 -11.01 -21.96
C GLU A 240 -9.19 -9.73 -22.49
N GLY A 241 -9.14 -9.58 -23.81
CA GLY A 241 -8.50 -8.45 -24.47
C GLY A 241 -6.98 -8.62 -24.69
N LYS A 242 -6.31 -7.54 -25.10
CA LYS A 242 -4.87 -7.49 -25.41
C LYS A 242 -4.25 -6.18 -24.93
N GLY A 243 -2.95 -6.20 -24.64
CA GLY A 243 -2.20 -5.01 -24.27
C GLY A 243 -2.59 -4.46 -22.89
N PRO A 244 -2.42 -3.15 -22.64
CA PRO A 244 -2.66 -2.54 -21.33
C PRO A 244 -4.14 -2.53 -20.90
N GLU A 245 -5.07 -2.72 -21.84
CA GLU A 245 -6.52 -2.77 -21.57
C GLU A 245 -7.02 -4.18 -21.23
N ALA A 246 -6.14 -5.17 -21.19
CA ALA A 246 -6.54 -6.54 -20.87
C ALA A 246 -7.07 -6.66 -19.43
N LEU A 247 -8.15 -7.42 -19.31
CA LEU A 247 -8.89 -7.67 -18.07
C LEU A 247 -8.66 -9.12 -17.63
N VAL A 248 -8.53 -9.32 -16.32
CA VAL A 248 -8.18 -10.60 -15.71
C VAL A 248 -9.31 -11.06 -14.80
N TYR A 249 -10.05 -12.09 -15.19
CA TYR A 249 -11.21 -12.59 -14.45
C TYR A 249 -10.87 -13.86 -13.66
N PRO A 250 -11.35 -14.00 -12.41
CA PRO A 250 -11.12 -15.21 -11.63
C PRO A 250 -11.90 -16.39 -12.22
N VAL A 251 -11.31 -17.59 -12.17
CA VAL A 251 -12.03 -18.81 -12.52
C VAL A 251 -12.90 -19.22 -11.32
N PRO A 252 -14.24 -19.29 -11.44
CA PRO A 252 -15.13 -19.50 -10.29
C PRO A 252 -14.87 -20.78 -9.49
N GLY A 253 -14.37 -21.84 -10.14
CA GLY A 253 -14.00 -23.10 -9.48
C GLY A 253 -12.83 -22.96 -8.50
N MET A 254 -11.89 -22.05 -8.77
CA MET A 254 -10.67 -21.86 -7.96
C MET A 254 -10.91 -20.96 -6.75
N LEU A 255 -11.92 -20.08 -6.80
CA LEU A 255 -12.34 -19.27 -5.64
C LEU A 255 -12.94 -20.11 -4.50
N LYS A 256 -13.47 -21.30 -4.82
CA LYS A 256 -14.05 -22.23 -3.84
C LYS A 256 -13.01 -23.07 -3.12
N GLN A 257 -11.79 -23.19 -3.64
CA GLN A 257 -10.71 -23.86 -2.93
C GLN A 257 -10.26 -22.96 -1.77
N GLU A 258 -10.14 -23.53 -0.57
CA GLU A 258 -9.62 -22.78 0.58
C GLU A 258 -8.09 -22.73 0.52
N GLY A 259 -7.58 -21.57 0.14
CA GLY A 259 -6.14 -21.31 0.07
C GLY A 259 -5.48 -21.24 1.43
N THR A 260 -4.15 -21.37 1.44
CA THR A 260 -3.35 -21.37 2.67
C THR A 260 -3.60 -20.11 3.51
N GLN A 261 -3.64 -18.93 2.89
CA GLN A 261 -3.98 -17.69 3.60
C GLN A 261 -5.42 -17.64 4.10
N ARG A 262 -6.41 -18.05 3.29
CA ARG A 262 -7.82 -18.05 3.71
C ARG A 262 -8.05 -18.96 4.93
N LYS A 263 -7.44 -20.15 4.94
CA LYS A 263 -7.47 -21.05 6.10
C LYS A 263 -6.91 -20.38 7.34
N ALA A 264 -5.76 -19.71 7.22
CA ALA A 264 -5.16 -18.99 8.33
C ALA A 264 -6.05 -17.84 8.85
N PHE A 265 -6.73 -17.12 7.95
CA PHE A 265 -7.69 -16.09 8.37
C PHE A 265 -8.93 -16.67 9.04
N SER A 266 -9.44 -17.83 8.59
CA SER A 266 -10.52 -18.54 9.29
C SER A 266 -10.10 -18.90 10.72
N VAL A 267 -8.87 -19.39 10.90
CA VAL A 267 -8.30 -19.68 12.22
C VAL A 267 -8.11 -18.41 13.06
N LEU A 268 -7.73 -17.28 12.45
CA LEU A 268 -7.68 -15.97 13.15
C LEU A 268 -9.05 -15.58 13.71
N ILE A 269 -10.12 -15.73 12.92
CA ILE A 269 -11.49 -15.43 13.38
C ILE A 269 -11.91 -16.37 14.51
N GLU A 270 -11.58 -17.65 14.41
CA GLU A 270 -11.82 -18.63 15.46
C GLU A 270 -11.10 -18.23 16.76
N VAL A 271 -9.81 -17.87 16.69
CA VAL A 271 -9.02 -17.39 17.85
C VAL A 271 -9.65 -16.15 18.48
N LEU A 272 -10.07 -15.17 17.67
CA LEU A 272 -10.72 -13.96 18.19
C LEU A 272 -12.05 -14.29 18.88
N SER A 273 -12.84 -15.21 18.31
CA SER A 273 -14.08 -15.68 18.90
C SER A 273 -13.87 -16.43 20.23
N GLU A 274 -12.81 -17.24 20.33
CA GLU A 274 -12.43 -17.91 21.58
C GLU A 274 -12.02 -16.89 22.66
N LEU A 275 -11.26 -15.86 22.28
CA LEU A 275 -10.82 -14.80 23.18
C LEU A 275 -11.99 -13.92 23.65
N ASP A 276 -13.02 -13.74 22.83
CA ASP A 276 -14.26 -13.05 23.22
C ASP A 276 -15.08 -13.83 24.26
N ARG A 277 -14.86 -15.15 24.39
CA ARG A 277 -15.58 -16.05 25.33
C ARG A 277 -17.11 -15.96 25.20
N GLY A 278 -17.60 -15.83 23.97
CA GLY A 278 -19.04 -15.71 23.68
C GLY A 278 -19.64 -14.32 23.95
N ASN A 279 -18.82 -13.32 24.30
CA ASN A 279 -19.26 -11.93 24.43
C ASN A 279 -19.24 -11.21 23.07
N LYS A 280 -19.73 -9.95 23.08
CA LYS A 280 -19.57 -9.05 21.93
C LYS A 280 -18.09 -8.92 21.57
N PRO A 281 -17.73 -8.81 20.28
CA PRO A 281 -16.34 -8.75 19.90
C PRO A 281 -15.65 -7.52 20.51
N VAL A 282 -14.49 -7.76 21.11
CA VAL A 282 -13.66 -6.75 21.80
C VAL A 282 -12.25 -6.72 21.23
N TYR A 283 -11.52 -5.65 21.50
CA TYR A 283 -10.14 -5.50 21.08
C TYR A 283 -9.20 -6.36 21.92
N HIS A 284 -8.45 -7.23 21.25
CA HIS A 284 -7.42 -8.09 21.85
C HIS A 284 -6.03 -7.64 21.40
N SER A 285 -5.04 -7.72 22.29
CA SER A 285 -3.67 -7.33 21.93
C SER A 285 -3.09 -8.27 20.87
N TYR A 286 -2.27 -7.73 19.96
CA TYR A 286 -1.59 -8.51 18.93
C TYR A 286 -0.80 -9.68 19.53
N ARG A 287 -0.14 -9.46 20.66
CA ARG A 287 0.62 -10.49 21.39
C ARG A 287 -0.26 -11.68 21.79
N SER A 288 -1.43 -11.41 22.37
CA SER A 288 -2.37 -12.45 22.80
C SER A 288 -2.88 -13.27 21.61
N VAL A 289 -3.25 -12.59 20.52
CA VAL A 289 -3.79 -13.23 19.31
C VAL A 289 -2.71 -14.06 18.62
N ASN A 290 -1.50 -13.51 18.42
CA ASN A 290 -0.39 -14.23 17.81
C ASN A 290 0.00 -15.48 18.62
N SER A 291 -0.02 -15.39 19.95
CA SER A 291 0.30 -16.55 20.81
C SER A 291 -0.69 -17.71 20.59
N LYS A 292 -1.98 -17.41 20.47
CA LYS A 292 -3.03 -18.40 20.18
C LYS A 292 -2.97 -18.96 18.75
N LEU A 293 -2.60 -18.14 17.78
CA LEU A 293 -2.37 -18.60 16.40
C LEU A 293 -1.20 -19.59 16.33
N ILE A 294 -0.12 -19.34 17.07
CA ILE A 294 1.02 -20.26 17.17
C ILE A 294 0.60 -21.59 17.80
N GLU A 295 -0.25 -21.59 18.84
CA GLU A 295 -0.82 -22.82 19.42
C GLU A 295 -1.61 -23.64 18.37
N LYS A 296 -2.32 -22.96 17.46
CA LYS A 296 -3.02 -23.56 16.32
C LYS A 296 -2.13 -23.80 15.09
N LYS A 297 -0.80 -23.69 15.24
CA LYS A 297 0.21 -23.90 14.17
C LYS A 297 0.06 -22.97 12.96
N VAL A 298 -0.47 -21.76 13.16
CA VAL A 298 -0.55 -20.73 12.14
C VAL A 298 0.60 -19.75 12.34
N TYR A 299 1.51 -19.69 11.37
CA TYR A 299 2.66 -18.79 11.38
C TYR A 299 2.54 -17.80 10.22
N PHE A 300 2.46 -16.50 10.52
CA PHE A 300 2.29 -15.47 9.49
C PHE A 300 3.47 -15.43 8.49
N ASN A 301 4.67 -15.83 8.92
CA ASN A 301 5.84 -15.95 8.06
C ASN A 301 5.64 -16.98 6.94
N ASP A 302 4.96 -18.09 7.23
CA ASP A 302 4.63 -19.14 6.25
C ASP A 302 3.54 -18.67 5.27
N LEU A 303 2.88 -17.54 5.57
CA LEU A 303 1.82 -16.95 4.76
C LEU A 303 2.32 -15.74 3.97
N GLY A 304 3.64 -15.58 3.85
CA GLY A 304 4.26 -14.49 3.11
C GLY A 304 4.16 -13.14 3.81
N PHE A 305 4.00 -13.09 5.13
CA PHE A 305 4.07 -11.85 5.91
C PHE A 305 5.37 -11.79 6.71
N ASN A 306 6.05 -10.66 6.72
CA ASN A 306 7.28 -10.50 7.52
C ASN A 306 6.96 -10.09 8.96
N GLN A 307 5.82 -9.42 9.17
CA GLN A 307 5.38 -8.94 10.47
C GLN A 307 3.93 -9.34 10.75
N PHE A 308 3.61 -9.57 12.03
CA PHE A 308 2.25 -9.93 12.44
C PHE A 308 1.23 -8.84 12.09
N LYS A 309 1.65 -7.57 12.17
CA LYS A 309 0.82 -6.43 11.77
C LYS A 309 0.38 -6.50 10.30
N GLU A 310 1.25 -6.94 9.40
CA GLU A 310 0.92 -7.08 7.97
C GLU A 310 -0.12 -8.19 7.76
N PHE A 311 -0.04 -9.29 8.52
CA PHE A 311 -1.04 -10.34 8.51
C PHE A 311 -2.42 -9.84 8.98
N ILE A 312 -2.46 -9.04 10.05
CA ILE A 312 -3.72 -8.42 10.52
C ILE A 312 -4.26 -7.41 9.50
N GLN A 313 -3.41 -6.59 8.90
CA GLN A 313 -3.80 -5.67 7.83
C GLN A 313 -4.37 -6.40 6.61
N ALA A 314 -3.82 -7.55 6.26
CA ALA A 314 -4.33 -8.39 5.19
C ALA A 314 -5.72 -8.98 5.51
N ALA A 315 -6.00 -9.30 6.77
CA ALA A 315 -7.33 -9.71 7.23
C ALA A 315 -8.32 -8.53 7.25
N GLU A 316 -7.87 -7.33 7.64
CA GLU A 316 -8.64 -6.09 7.64
C GLU A 316 -9.02 -5.67 6.21
N ALA A 317 -8.10 -5.77 5.26
CA ALA A 317 -8.34 -5.52 3.83
C ALA A 317 -9.39 -6.46 3.20
N ARG A 318 -9.65 -7.61 3.85
CA ARG A 318 -10.70 -8.58 3.50
C ARG A 318 -11.99 -8.37 4.28
N GLY A 319 -12.07 -7.34 5.14
CA GLY A 319 -13.24 -7.04 5.95
C GLY A 319 -13.51 -8.07 7.05
N LEU A 320 -12.48 -8.79 7.51
CA LEU A 320 -12.62 -9.84 8.53
C LEU A 320 -12.41 -9.31 9.95
N VAL A 321 -11.56 -8.30 10.10
CA VAL A 321 -11.15 -7.74 11.39
C VAL A 321 -11.00 -6.22 11.30
N GLU A 322 -10.98 -5.57 12.46
CA GLU A 322 -10.68 -4.15 12.66
C GLU A 322 -9.47 -4.03 13.57
N SER A 323 -8.48 -3.21 13.18
CA SER A 323 -7.27 -2.96 13.96
C SER A 323 -7.23 -1.54 14.54
N GLN A 324 -6.70 -1.40 15.76
CA GLN A 324 -6.53 -0.12 16.43
C GLN A 324 -5.09 0.03 16.95
N VAL A 325 -4.61 1.28 16.98
CA VAL A 325 -3.32 1.65 17.56
C VAL A 325 -3.53 2.74 18.62
N GLU A 326 -3.14 2.46 19.85
CA GLU A 326 -3.12 3.42 20.97
C GLU A 326 -1.70 3.55 21.52
N GLY A 327 -0.99 4.61 21.10
CA GLY A 327 0.43 4.77 21.41
C GLY A 327 1.26 3.65 20.79
N LEU A 328 1.92 2.84 21.63
CA LEU A 328 2.71 1.66 21.22
C LEU A 328 1.90 0.35 21.26
N LYS A 329 0.60 0.40 21.60
CA LYS A 329 -0.23 -0.80 21.73
C LYS A 329 -1.03 -1.04 20.45
N HIS A 330 -0.86 -2.24 19.90
CA HIS A 330 -1.63 -2.73 18.77
C HIS A 330 -2.69 -3.73 19.23
N SER A 331 -3.92 -3.51 18.81
CA SER A 331 -5.06 -4.40 19.11
C SER A 331 -5.89 -4.69 17.86
N VAL A 332 -6.56 -5.83 17.88
CA VAL A 332 -7.43 -6.30 16.80
C VAL A 332 -8.71 -6.89 17.36
N LYS A 333 -9.80 -6.71 16.64
CA LYS A 333 -11.13 -7.23 16.93
C LYS A 333 -11.73 -7.83 15.66
N ARG A 334 -12.55 -8.88 15.79
CA ARG A 334 -13.32 -9.41 14.65
C ARG A 334 -14.54 -8.56 14.34
N LEU A 335 -14.89 -8.47 13.05
CA LEU A 335 -16.07 -7.74 12.58
C LEU A 335 -17.36 -8.56 12.70
#